data_AF-A0A086B289-F1
#
_entry.id   AF-A0A086B289-F1
#
_cell.length_a   1.000
_cell.length_b   1.000
_cell.length_c   1.000
_cell.angle_alpha   90.00
_cell.angle_beta   90.00
_cell.angle_gamma   90.00
#
_symmetry.space_group_name_H-M   'P 1'
#
loop_
_entity.id
_entity.type
_entity.pdbx_description
1 polymer ?
#
loop_
_entity_poly.entity_id
_entity_poly.type
_entity_poly.pdbx_seq_one_letter_code
_entity_poly.pdbx_strand_id
1 'polypeptide(L)'
;MKNITLTLLIIFCLLSCKEKKNDAFSLEYVKNSNELILVFENNTSQNIIFPVPNTLEFGDKNFKDFSTQGNMEGYYPITVYATIKDNQFSKFYQKKLDSIRNFNLSERGMADLINQVMPGDGDSVFYLKSNGKLNVKYKLIIRQSPPTKKYSSKFKQNYYPYGRILKGKYPEAEYLRRFSKLNFGKAKFVAQPVIEDSLFIRISEKDANF
;
A
#
# COMPACT_ATOMS: atom_id res chain seq x y z
N MET A 1 34.18 -43.94 -13.13
CA MET A 1 32.88 -43.86 -12.43
C MET A 1 32.78 -42.70 -11.43
N LYS A 2 33.84 -42.36 -10.66
CA LYS A 2 33.85 -41.23 -9.69
C LYS A 2 33.46 -39.86 -10.27
N ASN A 3 33.80 -39.58 -11.54
CA ASN A 3 33.52 -38.27 -12.15
C ASN A 3 32.04 -38.08 -12.51
N ILE A 4 31.31 -39.15 -12.83
CA ILE A 4 29.89 -39.06 -13.21
C ILE A 4 29.01 -38.76 -11.98
N THR A 5 29.35 -39.36 -10.83
CA THR A 5 28.69 -39.11 -9.55
C THR A 5 28.86 -37.67 -9.06
N LEU A 6 30.02 -37.05 -9.32
CA LEU A 6 30.26 -35.66 -8.93
C LEU A 6 29.44 -34.68 -9.77
N THR A 7 29.32 -34.93 -11.08
CA THR A 7 28.52 -34.10 -11.99
C THR A 7 27.03 -34.19 -11.68
N LEU A 8 26.50 -35.36 -11.33
CA LEU A 8 25.10 -35.54 -10.92
C LEU A 8 24.79 -34.83 -9.60
N LEU A 9 25.72 -34.82 -8.64
CA LEU A 9 25.56 -34.12 -7.38
C LEU A 9 25.48 -32.60 -7.57
N ILE A 10 26.30 -32.04 -8.47
CA ILE A 10 26.30 -30.60 -8.79
C ILE A 10 24.98 -30.19 -9.47
N ILE A 11 24.46 -31.01 -10.39
CA ILE A 11 23.17 -30.76 -11.05
C ILE A 11 22.02 -30.81 -10.03
N PHE A 12 22.04 -31.76 -9.08
CA PHE A 12 21.00 -31.86 -8.04
C PHE A 12 21.05 -30.68 -7.05
N CYS A 13 22.26 -30.21 -6.68
CA CYS A 13 22.43 -29.01 -5.85
C CYS A 13 21.94 -27.73 -6.55
N LEU A 14 22.13 -27.61 -7.87
CA LEU A 14 21.67 -26.46 -8.65
C LEU A 14 20.15 -26.47 -8.88
N LEU A 15 19.51 -27.65 -8.98
CA LEU A 15 18.06 -27.78 -9.18
C LEU A 15 17.25 -27.76 -7.86
N SER A 16 17.90 -28.00 -6.71
CA SER A 16 17.22 -28.02 -5.40
C SER A 16 16.94 -26.62 -4.81
N CYS A 17 17.48 -25.55 -5.40
CA CYS A 17 17.21 -24.18 -4.96
C CYS A 17 16.14 -23.53 -5.83
N LYS A 18 14.91 -24.07 -5.80
CA LYS A 18 13.76 -23.22 -6.07
C LYS A 18 13.55 -22.37 -4.82
N GLU A 19 13.84 -21.07 -4.90
CA GLU A 19 13.41 -20.10 -3.90
C GLU A 19 11.90 -20.26 -3.72
N LYS A 20 11.47 -20.98 -2.68
CA LYS A 20 10.12 -20.85 -2.17
C LYS A 20 10.04 -19.40 -1.72
N LYS A 21 9.25 -18.57 -2.41
CA LYS A 21 8.81 -17.27 -1.90
C LYS A 21 8.21 -17.52 -0.52
N ASN A 22 9.00 -17.26 0.51
CA ASN A 22 8.61 -17.44 1.88
C ASN A 22 8.15 -16.06 2.34
N ASP A 23 7.05 -15.58 1.76
CA ASP A 23 6.52 -14.26 2.05
C ASP A 23 5.86 -14.31 3.43
N ALA A 24 6.71 -14.12 4.44
CA ALA A 24 6.37 -14.02 5.85
C ALA A 24 5.20 -13.05 6.09
N PHE A 25 5.13 -11.99 5.29
CA PHE A 25 3.99 -11.10 5.21
C PHE A 25 3.72 -10.78 3.74
N SER A 26 2.59 -11.23 3.21
CA SER A 26 2.23 -11.07 1.79
C SER A 26 1.04 -10.13 1.62
N LEU A 27 0.91 -9.60 0.39
CA LEU A 27 -0.17 -8.73 -0.02
C LEU A 27 -0.62 -9.10 -1.44
N GLU A 28 -1.89 -9.48 -1.56
CA GLU A 28 -2.60 -9.68 -2.82
C GLU A 28 -3.71 -8.62 -2.96
N TYR A 29 -4.33 -8.54 -4.15
CA TYR A 29 -5.49 -7.68 -4.35
C TYR A 29 -6.56 -8.30 -5.22
N VAL A 30 -7.81 -7.93 -4.96
CA VAL A 30 -8.98 -8.30 -5.74
C VAL A 30 -9.73 -7.03 -6.13
N LYS A 31 -10.02 -6.84 -7.42
CA LYS A 31 -10.92 -5.79 -7.90
C LYS A 31 -12.31 -6.38 -8.13
N ASN A 32 -13.35 -5.77 -7.56
CA ASN A 32 -14.74 -6.07 -7.87
C ASN A 32 -15.52 -4.78 -8.12
N SER A 33 -15.89 -4.51 -9.36
CA SER A 33 -16.66 -3.30 -9.74
C SER A 33 -16.03 -2.03 -9.15
N ASN A 34 -16.74 -1.35 -8.24
CA ASN A 34 -16.32 -0.13 -7.53
C ASN A 34 -15.60 -0.42 -6.19
N GLU A 35 -15.11 -1.63 -5.99
CA GLU A 35 -14.36 -2.05 -4.80
C GLU A 35 -12.99 -2.62 -5.18
N LEU A 36 -11.99 -2.27 -4.39
CA LEU A 36 -10.68 -2.88 -4.40
C LEU A 36 -10.41 -3.45 -3.02
N ILE A 37 -10.02 -4.71 -2.92
CA ILE A 37 -9.73 -5.40 -1.66
C ILE A 37 -8.25 -5.71 -1.65
N LEU A 38 -7.53 -5.20 -0.67
CA LEU A 38 -6.17 -5.63 -0.34
C LEU A 38 -6.24 -6.79 0.65
N VAL A 39 -5.57 -7.88 0.32
CA VAL A 39 -5.59 -9.13 1.07
C VAL A 39 -4.21 -9.35 1.69
N PHE A 40 -4.13 -9.18 2.99
CA PHE A 40 -2.90 -9.30 3.76
C PHE A 40 -2.85 -10.64 4.48
N GLU A 41 -1.73 -11.35 4.37
CA GLU A 41 -1.51 -12.61 5.09
C GLU A 41 -0.21 -12.56 5.89
N ASN A 42 -0.32 -12.83 7.19
CA ASN A 42 0.82 -12.93 8.09
C ASN A 42 1.16 -14.40 8.31
N ASN A 43 2.16 -14.90 7.60
CA ASN A 43 2.65 -16.28 7.68
C ASN A 43 3.72 -16.47 8.77
N THR A 44 3.82 -15.54 9.73
CA THR A 44 4.77 -15.62 10.84
C THR A 44 4.12 -16.07 12.14
N SER A 45 4.96 -16.53 13.08
CA SER A 45 4.57 -16.87 14.45
C SER A 45 4.31 -15.66 15.35
N GLN A 46 4.59 -14.44 14.89
CA GLN A 46 4.42 -13.20 15.65
C GLN A 46 3.22 -12.40 15.11
N ASN A 47 2.54 -11.69 16.00
CA ASN A 47 1.56 -10.70 15.56
C ASN A 47 2.28 -9.51 14.93
N ILE A 48 1.64 -8.85 13.98
CA ILE A 48 2.21 -7.71 13.30
C ILE A 48 1.29 -6.49 13.35
N ILE A 49 1.92 -5.32 13.28
CA ILE A 49 1.26 -4.02 13.12
C ILE A 49 1.86 -3.35 11.90
N PHE A 50 1.01 -2.81 11.04
CA PHE A 50 1.46 -2.18 9.82
C PHE A 50 0.52 -1.03 9.42
N PRO A 51 1.05 0.06 8.85
CA PRO A 51 0.26 1.10 8.22
C PRO A 51 -0.17 0.67 6.82
N VAL A 52 -1.31 1.18 6.38
CA VAL A 52 -1.81 1.06 5.01
C VAL A 52 -2.35 2.44 4.62
N PRO A 53 -2.09 2.94 3.39
CA PRO A 53 -2.48 4.30 3.05
C PRO A 53 -4.00 4.40 2.93
N ASN A 54 -4.56 5.53 3.36
CA ASN A 54 -5.99 5.79 3.28
C ASN A 54 -6.46 5.93 1.83
N THR A 55 -5.57 6.32 0.91
CA THR A 55 -5.83 6.35 -0.53
C THR A 55 -4.78 5.60 -1.33
N LEU A 56 -5.23 4.85 -2.33
CA LEU A 56 -4.39 4.20 -3.34
C LEU A 56 -4.59 4.95 -4.66
N GLU A 57 -3.54 5.59 -5.14
CA GLU A 57 -3.58 6.33 -6.39
C GLU A 57 -3.11 5.47 -7.57
N PHE A 58 -3.68 5.73 -8.74
CA PHE A 58 -3.39 4.97 -9.94
C PHE A 58 -3.03 5.89 -11.11
N GLY A 59 -1.82 5.71 -11.62
CA GLY A 59 -1.33 6.36 -12.81
C GLY A 59 -1.64 5.57 -14.07
N ASP A 60 -2.06 6.27 -15.12
CA ASP A 60 -2.06 5.71 -16.46
C ASP A 60 -0.61 5.60 -16.94
N LYS A 61 -0.21 4.42 -17.43
CA LYS A 61 1.14 4.16 -17.97
C LYS A 61 1.54 5.17 -19.08
N ASN A 62 0.57 5.72 -19.79
CA ASN A 62 0.78 6.65 -20.89
C ASN A 62 0.98 8.11 -20.44
N PHE A 63 0.73 8.43 -19.17
CA PHE A 63 0.92 9.76 -18.61
C PHE A 63 2.14 9.75 -17.68
N LYS A 64 3.00 10.77 -17.80
CA LYS A 64 4.25 10.86 -17.02
C LYS A 64 4.00 11.07 -15.53
N ASP A 65 2.86 11.66 -15.20
CA ASP A 65 2.48 11.92 -13.82
C ASP A 65 1.68 10.74 -13.30
N PHE A 66 2.21 10.22 -12.21
CA PHE A 66 1.72 9.02 -11.58
C PHE A 66 0.38 9.31 -10.87
N SER A 67 0.19 10.47 -10.21
CA SER A 67 -1.06 10.80 -9.50
C SER A 67 -2.00 11.68 -10.32
N THR A 68 -3.29 11.35 -10.28
CA THR A 68 -4.38 12.10 -10.91
C THR A 68 -5.35 12.71 -9.89
N GLN A 69 -5.02 12.67 -8.59
CA GLN A 69 -5.88 13.05 -7.48
C GLN A 69 -5.57 14.48 -6.96
N GLY A 70 -6.54 15.10 -6.27
CA GLY A 70 -6.36 16.37 -5.56
C GLY A 70 -6.52 17.57 -6.48
N ASN A 71 -5.58 18.52 -6.43
CA ASN A 71 -5.64 19.70 -7.30
C ASN A 71 -5.39 19.36 -8.78
N MET A 72 -5.13 18.10 -9.12
CA MET A 72 -4.82 17.67 -10.48
C MET A 72 -5.94 16.89 -11.19
N GLU A 73 -7.09 16.67 -10.55
CA GLU A 73 -8.20 15.89 -11.14
C GLU A 73 -8.71 16.46 -12.48
N GLY A 74 -8.60 17.79 -12.69
CA GLY A 74 -8.98 18.45 -13.94
C GLY A 74 -7.91 18.45 -15.04
N TYR A 75 -6.68 18.03 -14.75
CA TYR A 75 -5.57 18.05 -15.72
C TYR A 75 -5.42 16.72 -16.48
N TYR A 76 -6.04 15.64 -15.99
CA TYR A 76 -6.00 14.33 -16.62
C TYR A 76 -7.38 13.98 -17.19
N PRO A 77 -7.43 13.29 -18.34
CA PRO A 77 -8.71 12.89 -18.92
C PRO A 77 -9.48 11.90 -18.05
N ILE A 78 -8.79 11.21 -17.13
CA ILE A 78 -9.38 10.29 -16.18
C ILE A 78 -8.55 10.28 -14.90
N THR A 79 -9.25 10.33 -13.78
CA THR A 79 -8.71 10.23 -12.44
C THR A 79 -9.13 8.90 -11.84
N VAL A 80 -8.16 8.19 -11.26
CA VAL A 80 -8.38 6.88 -10.68
C VAL A 80 -7.68 6.75 -9.33
N TYR A 81 -8.48 6.56 -8.29
CA TYR A 81 -7.98 6.33 -6.94
C TYR A 81 -8.96 5.45 -6.16
N ALA A 82 -8.49 4.85 -5.08
CA ALA A 82 -9.32 4.05 -4.20
C ALA A 82 -9.17 4.55 -2.77
N THR A 83 -10.28 4.87 -2.10
CA THR A 83 -10.29 5.37 -0.70
C THR A 83 -10.67 4.24 0.23
N ILE A 84 -9.99 4.12 1.37
CA ILE A 84 -10.24 3.05 2.33
C ILE A 84 -11.68 3.17 2.87
N LYS A 85 -12.39 2.05 3.00
CA LYS A 85 -13.71 2.08 3.66
C LYS A 85 -13.54 2.34 5.16
N ASP A 86 -14.48 3.09 5.72
CA ASP A 86 -14.44 3.53 7.11
C ASP A 86 -14.35 2.37 8.12
N ASN A 87 -13.76 2.67 9.27
CA ASN A 87 -13.78 1.82 10.48
C ASN A 87 -13.15 0.42 10.34
N GLN A 88 -12.25 0.22 9.38
CA GLN A 88 -11.54 -1.07 9.22
C GLN A 88 -10.23 -1.18 10.02
N PHE A 89 -9.73 -0.07 10.56
CA PHE A 89 -8.43 0.01 11.24
C PHE A 89 -8.50 -0.36 12.72
N SER A 90 -7.34 -0.64 13.33
CA SER A 90 -7.23 -0.87 14.76
C SER A 90 -7.29 0.45 15.52
N LYS A 91 -8.42 0.74 16.17
CA LYS A 91 -8.63 1.97 16.96
C LYS A 91 -7.51 2.24 17.98
N PHE A 92 -7.01 1.20 18.64
CA PHE A 92 -5.96 1.34 19.64
C PHE A 92 -4.62 1.81 19.02
N TYR A 93 -4.20 1.19 17.91
CA TYR A 93 -2.95 1.57 17.26
C TYR A 93 -3.09 2.84 16.42
N GLN A 94 -4.28 3.11 15.87
CA GLN A 94 -4.58 4.35 15.17
C GLN A 94 -4.41 5.56 16.10
N LYS A 95 -4.95 5.51 17.32
CA LYS A 95 -4.75 6.58 18.32
C LYS A 95 -3.27 6.89 18.60
N LYS A 96 -2.40 5.87 18.57
CA LYS A 96 -0.95 6.06 18.72
C LYS A 96 -0.35 6.76 17.50
N LEU A 97 -0.75 6.38 16.30
CA LEU A 97 -0.31 7.05 15.06
C LEU A 97 -0.78 8.51 15.03
N ASP A 98 -2.06 8.76 15.33
CA ASP A 98 -2.67 10.09 15.33
C ASP A 98 -1.98 11.01 16.33
N SER A 99 -1.65 10.51 17.53
CA SER A 99 -0.90 11.26 18.53
C SER A 99 0.47 11.71 18.01
N ILE A 100 1.20 10.79 17.35
CA ILE A 100 2.51 11.11 16.76
C ILE A 100 2.37 12.10 15.60
N ARG A 101 1.35 11.93 14.74
CA ARG A 101 1.06 12.85 13.64
C ARG A 101 0.77 14.26 14.18
N ASN A 102 -0.10 14.37 15.18
CA ASN A 102 -0.48 15.65 15.76
C ASN A 102 0.72 16.34 16.42
N PHE A 103 1.53 15.59 17.16
CA PHE A 103 2.77 16.13 17.72
C PHE A 103 3.73 16.61 16.62
N ASN A 104 3.90 15.84 15.53
CA ASN A 104 4.74 16.24 14.40
C ASN A 104 4.22 17.50 13.68
N LEU A 105 2.90 17.64 13.52
CA LEU A 105 2.29 18.83 12.93
C LEU A 105 2.51 20.06 13.82
N SER A 106 2.34 19.92 15.14
CA SER A 106 2.62 20.99 16.10
C SER A 106 4.08 21.44 16.06
N GLU A 107 5.04 20.50 16.05
CA GLU A 107 6.48 20.81 15.94
C GLU A 107 6.82 21.58 14.66
N ARG A 108 6.06 21.38 13.58
CA ARG A 108 6.25 22.04 12.29
C ARG A 108 5.52 23.38 12.17
N GLY A 109 4.84 23.84 13.22
CA GLY A 109 4.01 25.05 13.17
C GLY A 109 2.74 24.89 12.33
N MET A 110 2.28 23.65 12.12
CA MET A 110 1.12 23.30 11.29
C MET A 110 -0.05 22.78 12.16
N ALA A 111 -0.21 23.32 13.37
CA ALA A 111 -1.22 22.88 14.32
C ALA A 111 -2.65 23.02 13.76
N ASP A 112 -2.90 24.00 12.89
CA ASP A 112 -4.19 24.21 12.22
C ASP A 112 -4.63 23.01 11.36
N LEU A 113 -3.68 22.17 10.92
CA LEU A 113 -3.95 20.96 10.14
C LEU A 113 -4.36 19.75 10.99
N ILE A 114 -4.28 19.84 12.33
CA ILE A 114 -4.61 18.72 13.22
C ILE A 114 -6.10 18.35 13.12
N ASN A 115 -6.97 19.37 13.08
CA ASN A 115 -8.41 19.19 13.03
C ASN A 115 -8.97 19.18 11.60
N GLN A 116 -8.13 19.37 10.59
CA GLN A 116 -8.56 19.25 9.20
C GLN A 116 -8.78 17.78 8.86
N VAL A 117 -10.04 17.44 8.61
CA VAL A 117 -10.43 16.11 8.14
C VAL A 117 -10.06 16.01 6.66
N MET A 118 -9.02 15.24 6.36
CA MET A 118 -8.65 14.85 5.00
C MET A 118 -8.83 13.32 4.90
N PRO A 119 -10.04 12.82 4.55
CA PRO A 119 -10.37 11.39 4.64
C PRO A 119 -9.45 10.50 3.79
N GLY A 120 -8.85 11.06 2.73
CA GLY A 120 -7.93 10.37 1.85
C GLY A 120 -6.46 10.44 2.27
N ASP A 121 -6.10 11.29 3.22
CA ASP A 121 -4.71 11.57 3.57
C ASP A 121 -4.23 10.68 4.71
N GLY A 122 -2.93 10.38 4.68
CA GLY A 122 -2.25 9.62 5.72
C GLY A 122 -2.56 8.12 5.67
N ASP A 123 -2.48 7.49 6.85
CA ASP A 123 -2.48 6.04 6.98
C ASP A 123 -3.44 5.55 8.05
N SER A 124 -3.99 4.38 7.75
CA SER A 124 -4.73 3.55 8.69
C SER A 124 -3.82 2.46 9.24
N VAL A 125 -3.84 2.23 10.55
CA VAL A 125 -3.03 1.21 11.20
C VAL A 125 -3.83 -0.06 11.43
N PHE A 126 -3.24 -1.18 11.01
CA PHE A 126 -3.82 -2.50 11.15
C PHE A 126 -3.02 -3.36 12.11
N TYR A 127 -3.72 -4.29 12.75
CA TYR A 127 -3.14 -5.36 13.55
C TYR A 127 -3.55 -6.68 12.93
N LEU A 128 -2.57 -7.55 12.70
CA LEU A 128 -2.79 -8.87 12.14
C LEU A 128 -2.14 -9.93 13.01
N LYS A 129 -2.96 -10.88 13.47
CA LYS A 129 -2.48 -12.00 14.29
C LYS A 129 -1.50 -12.87 13.51
N SER A 130 -0.66 -13.62 14.23
CA SER A 130 0.15 -14.69 13.65
C SER A 130 -0.72 -15.68 12.87
N ASN A 131 -0.22 -16.14 11.72
CA ASN A 131 -0.93 -17.03 10.78
C ASN A 131 -2.33 -16.51 10.39
N GLY A 132 -2.50 -15.19 10.39
CA GLY A 132 -3.78 -14.52 10.18
C GLY A 132 -3.91 -13.93 8.78
N LYS A 133 -5.16 -13.71 8.38
CA LYS A 133 -5.54 -13.03 7.13
C LYS A 133 -6.42 -11.83 7.41
N LEU A 134 -6.22 -10.74 6.67
CA LEU A 134 -7.00 -9.51 6.78
C LEU A 134 -7.32 -8.95 5.41
N ASN A 135 -8.60 -8.64 5.20
CA ASN A 135 -9.08 -8.01 3.98
C ASN A 135 -9.36 -6.53 4.27
N VAL A 136 -8.65 -5.63 3.59
CA VAL A 136 -8.86 -4.18 3.69
C VAL A 136 -9.55 -3.71 2.42
N LYS A 137 -10.78 -3.21 2.57
CA LYS A 137 -11.62 -2.79 1.44
C LYS A 137 -11.42 -1.31 1.14
N TYR A 138 -11.40 -0.98 -0.14
CA TYR A 138 -11.35 0.36 -0.68
C TYR A 138 -12.53 0.57 -1.62
N LYS A 139 -13.11 1.78 -1.59
CA LYS A 139 -14.03 2.27 -2.60
C LYS A 139 -13.21 2.79 -3.78
N LEU A 140 -13.30 2.12 -4.93
CA LEU A 140 -12.67 2.55 -6.17
C LEU A 140 -13.48 3.70 -6.77
N ILE A 141 -12.78 4.78 -7.11
CA ILE A 141 -13.33 6.00 -7.69
C ILE A 141 -12.65 6.21 -9.04
N ILE A 142 -13.48 6.31 -10.08
CA ILE A 142 -13.07 6.49 -11.47
C ILE A 142 -13.88 7.68 -11.99
N ARG A 143 -13.20 8.78 -12.25
CA ARG A 143 -13.82 10.04 -12.72
C ARG A 143 -13.22 10.43 -14.05
N GLN A 144 -14.06 10.74 -15.02
CA GLN A 144 -13.62 11.27 -16.30
C GLN A 144 -13.74 12.80 -16.30
N SER A 145 -12.66 13.50 -16.66
CA SER A 145 -12.66 14.95 -16.74
C SER A 145 -12.59 15.40 -18.20
N PRO A 146 -13.32 16.47 -18.59
CA PRO A 146 -13.12 17.09 -19.89
C PRO A 146 -11.69 17.65 -20.05
N PRO A 147 -11.11 17.65 -21.26
CA PRO A 147 -11.64 17.06 -22.49
C PRO A 147 -11.51 15.52 -22.46
N THR A 148 -12.53 14.82 -22.98
CA THR A 148 -12.55 13.36 -23.12
C THR A 148 -11.49 12.88 -24.13
N LYS A 149 -10.23 12.85 -23.70
CA LYS A 149 -9.11 12.24 -24.46
C LYS A 149 -9.10 10.74 -24.21
N LYS A 150 -8.53 10.00 -25.16
CA LYS A 150 -8.28 8.56 -25.00
C LYS A 150 -7.30 8.34 -23.84
N TYR A 151 -7.65 7.42 -22.94
CA TYR A 151 -6.79 6.94 -21.85
C TYR A 151 -6.48 5.45 -22.05
N SER A 152 -5.41 4.96 -21.42
CA SER A 152 -5.07 3.53 -21.41
C SER A 152 -6.10 2.74 -20.63
N SER A 153 -6.38 1.51 -21.03
CA SER A 153 -7.21 0.60 -20.22
C SER A 153 -6.46 0.02 -19.01
N LYS A 154 -5.17 0.31 -18.83
CA LYS A 154 -4.33 -0.25 -17.76
C LYS A 154 -3.69 0.86 -16.92
N PHE A 155 -4.04 0.88 -15.64
CA PHE A 155 -3.53 1.82 -14.65
C PHE A 155 -2.69 1.09 -13.61
N LYS A 156 -1.54 1.66 -13.28
CA LYS A 156 -0.60 1.14 -12.29
C LYS A 156 -0.77 1.92 -11.00
N GLN A 157 -0.84 1.24 -9.86
CA GLN A 157 -0.79 1.91 -8.58
C GLN A 157 0.54 2.65 -8.43
N ASN A 158 0.46 3.90 -7.98
CA ASN A 158 1.60 4.62 -7.47
C ASN A 158 1.89 4.05 -6.10
N TYR A 159 2.70 3.01 -6.09
CA TYR A 159 3.03 2.36 -4.84
C TYR A 159 3.75 3.36 -3.95
N TYR A 160 3.33 3.44 -2.69
CA TYR A 160 4.02 4.19 -1.64
C TYR A 160 4.98 3.20 -0.95
N PRO A 161 6.26 3.09 -1.38
CA PRO A 161 7.16 2.08 -0.83
C PRO A 161 7.56 2.43 0.59
N TYR A 162 6.78 2.00 1.59
CA TYR A 162 7.06 2.23 3.01
C TYR A 162 8.51 1.89 3.37
N GLY A 163 9.09 0.85 2.79
CA GLY A 163 10.50 0.52 2.99
C GLY A 163 11.48 1.64 2.61
N ARG A 164 11.20 2.43 1.56
CA ARG A 164 12.00 3.61 1.19
C ARG A 164 11.64 4.82 2.05
N ILE A 165 10.35 5.03 2.30
CA ILE A 165 9.87 6.18 3.08
C ILE A 165 10.36 6.14 4.53
N LEU A 166 10.33 4.97 5.16
CA LEU A 166 10.82 4.78 6.53
C LEU A 166 12.34 4.93 6.64
N LYS A 167 13.09 4.71 5.55
CA LYS A 167 14.55 4.86 5.48
C LYS A 167 14.99 6.26 5.00
N GLY A 168 14.14 6.97 4.26
CA GLY A 168 14.42 8.28 3.69
C GLY A 168 14.15 9.45 4.63
N LYS A 169 14.63 10.64 4.24
CA LYS A 169 14.45 11.91 4.99
C LYS A 169 13.30 12.74 4.41
N TYR A 170 12.12 12.14 4.33
CA TYR A 170 10.89 12.78 3.86
C TYR A 170 10.14 13.43 5.03
N PRO A 171 10.03 14.77 5.13
CA PRO A 171 9.38 15.46 6.26
C PRO A 171 7.95 14.98 6.53
N GLU A 172 7.18 14.75 5.47
CA GLU A 172 5.82 14.24 5.50
C GLU A 172 5.71 12.85 6.13
N ALA A 173 6.76 12.04 6.10
CA ALA A 173 6.75 10.69 6.65
C ALA A 173 7.42 10.56 8.03
N GLU A 174 7.76 11.68 8.66
CA GLU A 174 8.41 11.67 9.98
C GLU A 174 7.54 10.99 11.04
N TYR A 175 6.22 11.21 11.01
CA TYR A 175 5.31 10.55 11.95
C TYR A 175 5.30 9.03 11.76
N LEU A 176 5.34 8.52 10.52
CA LEU A 176 5.46 7.08 10.24
C LEU A 176 6.79 6.51 10.73
N ARG A 177 7.90 7.23 10.54
CA ARG A 177 9.21 6.82 11.05
C ARG A 177 9.21 6.71 12.57
N ARG A 178 8.65 7.71 13.27
CA ARG A 178 8.51 7.69 14.73
C ARG A 178 7.61 6.54 15.19
N PHE A 179 6.48 6.35 14.52
CA PHE A 179 5.56 5.24 14.80
C PHE A 179 6.23 3.87 14.64
N SER A 180 7.04 3.68 13.60
CA SER A 180 7.74 2.41 13.32
C SER A 180 8.74 2.00 14.40
N LYS A 181 9.20 2.95 15.22
CA LYS A 181 10.17 2.75 16.30
C LYS A 181 9.52 2.49 17.66
N LEU A 182 8.19 2.56 17.76
CA LEU A 182 7.49 2.31 19.02
C LEU A 182 7.62 0.84 19.45
N ASN A 183 7.58 0.63 20.77
CA ASN A 183 7.38 -0.69 21.33
C ASN A 183 5.88 -1.05 21.32
N PHE A 184 5.54 -2.12 20.60
CA PHE A 184 4.17 -2.62 20.50
C PHE A 184 3.94 -3.92 21.30
N GLY A 185 4.82 -4.23 22.26
CA GLY A 185 4.73 -5.40 23.12
C GLY A 185 4.92 -6.69 22.33
N LYS A 186 3.88 -7.53 22.29
CA LYS A 186 3.92 -8.84 21.60
C LYS A 186 3.77 -8.75 20.08
N ALA A 187 3.50 -7.55 19.55
CA ALA A 187 3.36 -7.33 18.11
C ALA A 187 4.60 -6.64 17.56
N LYS A 188 5.00 -7.00 16.34
CA LYS A 188 6.13 -6.39 15.63
C LYS A 188 5.61 -5.39 14.60
N PHE A 189 6.25 -4.22 14.52
CA PHE A 189 6.02 -3.32 13.39
C PHE A 189 6.60 -3.92 12.11
N VAL A 190 5.81 -3.93 11.03
CA VAL A 190 6.23 -4.39 9.71
C VAL A 190 5.80 -3.35 8.68
N ALA A 191 6.70 -3.02 7.74
CA ALA A 191 6.35 -2.18 6.61
C ALA A 191 5.45 -2.95 5.62
N GLN A 192 4.52 -2.26 4.95
CA GLN A 192 3.68 -2.89 3.94
C GLN A 192 4.54 -3.61 2.86
N PRO A 193 4.26 -4.88 2.55
CA PRO A 193 5.01 -5.65 1.56
C PRO A 193 4.69 -5.11 0.17
N VAL A 194 5.72 -5.05 -0.67
CA VAL A 194 5.56 -4.63 -2.07
C VAL A 194 4.77 -5.70 -2.81
N ILE A 195 3.76 -5.29 -3.57
CA ILE A 195 3.10 -6.20 -4.52
C ILE A 195 4.08 -6.40 -5.69
N GLU A 196 4.67 -7.59 -5.79
CA GLU A 196 5.77 -7.87 -6.74
C GLU A 196 5.40 -7.58 -8.20
N ASP A 197 4.15 -7.88 -8.60
CA ASP A 197 3.67 -7.61 -9.96
C ASP A 197 3.15 -6.18 -10.15
N SER A 198 3.28 -5.31 -9.14
CA SER A 198 2.60 -4.01 -9.02
C SER A 198 1.08 -4.13 -9.08
N LEU A 199 0.37 -3.40 -8.22
CA LEU A 199 -1.10 -3.38 -8.27
C LEU A 199 -1.53 -2.69 -9.58
N PHE A 200 -2.20 -3.43 -10.48
CA PHE A 200 -2.72 -2.91 -11.72
C PHE A 200 -4.24 -3.04 -11.74
N ILE A 201 -4.92 -1.99 -12.21
CA ILE A 201 -6.35 -2.06 -12.46
C ILE A 201 -6.62 -1.83 -13.94
N ARG A 202 -7.57 -2.62 -14.45
CA ARG A 202 -8.12 -2.42 -15.78
C ARG A 202 -9.42 -1.63 -15.69
N ILE A 203 -9.53 -0.61 -16.54
CA ILE A 203 -10.67 0.29 -16.60
C ILE A 203 -11.16 0.30 -18.04
N SER A 204 -12.46 0.10 -18.19
CA SER A 204 -13.20 0.25 -19.43
C SER A 204 -14.01 1.54 -19.40
N GLU A 205 -14.50 1.96 -20.57
CA GLU A 205 -15.39 3.14 -20.68
C GLU A 205 -16.66 3.01 -19.82
N LYS A 206 -17.11 1.78 -19.54
CA LYS A 206 -18.29 1.52 -18.69
C LYS A 206 -18.02 1.71 -17.19
N ASP A 207 -16.75 1.70 -16.79
CA ASP A 207 -16.35 1.87 -15.40
C ASP A 207 -16.18 3.36 -15.04
N ALA A 208 -16.06 4.24 -16.05
CA ALA A 208 -15.84 5.67 -15.85
C ALA A 208 -17.17 6.39 -15.66
N ASN A 209 -17.30 7.11 -14.54
CA ASN A 209 -18.40 8.03 -14.33
C ASN A 209 -17.96 9.45 -14.73
N PHE A 210 -18.86 10.20 -15.34
CA PHE A 210 -18.75 11.65 -15.46
C PHE A 210 -19.00 12.33 -14.11
#